data_AF-A0A954N1Y0-F1
#
_entry.id   AF-A0A954N1Y0-F1
#
_cell.length_a   1.000
_cell.length_b   1.000
_cell.length_c   1.000
_cell.angle_alpha   90.00
_cell.angle_beta   90.00
_cell.angle_gamma   90.00
#
_symmetry.space_group_name_H-M   'P 1'
#
loop_
_entity.id
_entity.type
_entity.pdbx_description
1 polymer ?
#
loop_
_entity_poly.entity_id
_entity_poly.type
_entity_poly.pdbx_seq_one_letter_code
_entity_poly.pdbx_strand_id
1 'polypeptide(L)'
;MNSFAHSWRFALAILSLSLLSAPLPAQEKDPLTHIPFDCNLVVKLSSPEATVNRIREILSEASSDLAEFIDLVPATMEDWFYNPGMAGVDSGADVWMAVRFRSGHDPERAFIVVASDSKELMEAVGETFTFYTAGRWTVYSESPDLIELFKKLGDTSGRGLNKFVDPHCAEILARGDLAVWVDLQSVRRAYQDELDALKAEAEIKLEELPQNMPNQGNIDPEQIAKMYAGLFESSQKLLEDSRAFCGNVVFSKGGVLFDNYVSFSYSSDTVKMLKTLRTSDFKGIDKLPQSHLLYFGASGITDLCMKWGMQNSAVMISDEAAKKTFDQASEVLTGLGFGDMTVSMDIGAPE
;
A
#
# COMPACT_ATOMS: atom_id res chain seq x y z
N MET A 1 24.90 -26.15 -59.45
CA MET A 1 23.75 -25.26 -59.12
C MET A 1 23.16 -25.74 -57.80
N ASN A 2 22.77 -24.82 -56.90
CA ASN A 2 22.29 -25.03 -55.52
C ASN A 2 23.32 -25.05 -54.37
N SER A 3 24.14 -24.01 -54.25
CA SER A 3 24.90 -23.76 -52.99
C SER A 3 25.00 -22.28 -52.58
N PHE A 4 24.41 -21.35 -53.33
CA PHE A 4 24.56 -19.90 -53.06
C PHE A 4 23.36 -19.26 -52.32
N ALA A 5 22.33 -20.04 -51.97
CA ALA A 5 21.08 -19.51 -51.41
C ALA A 5 20.98 -19.52 -49.87
N HIS A 6 22.00 -20.01 -49.14
CA HIS A 6 21.94 -20.18 -47.68
C HIS A 6 22.83 -19.21 -46.87
N SER A 7 23.74 -18.46 -47.48
CA SER A 7 24.66 -17.56 -46.77
C SER A 7 24.07 -16.18 -46.42
N TRP A 8 23.15 -15.66 -47.23
CA TRP A 8 22.55 -14.33 -47.02
C TRP A 8 21.49 -14.30 -45.90
N ARG A 9 20.80 -15.43 -45.65
CA ARG A 9 19.82 -15.55 -44.56
C ARG A 9 20.48 -15.59 -43.17
N PHE A 10 21.70 -16.12 -43.07
CA PHE A 10 22.51 -16.07 -41.85
C PHE A 10 23.09 -14.67 -41.59
N ALA A 11 23.47 -13.94 -42.64
CA ALA A 11 23.98 -12.56 -42.51
C ALA A 11 22.87 -11.57 -42.06
N LEU A 12 21.64 -11.75 -42.53
CA LEU A 12 20.49 -10.92 -42.11
C LEU A 12 20.02 -11.23 -40.67
N ALA A 13 20.14 -12.47 -40.20
CA ALA A 13 19.80 -12.85 -38.82
C ALA A 13 20.83 -12.36 -37.79
N ILE A 14 22.10 -12.20 -38.19
CA ILE A 14 23.15 -11.62 -37.34
C ILE A 14 23.07 -10.09 -37.31
N LEU A 15 22.67 -9.46 -38.42
CA LEU A 15 22.45 -8.00 -38.49
C LEU A 15 21.20 -7.54 -37.72
N SER A 16 20.17 -8.38 -37.60
CA SER A 16 19.01 -8.09 -36.76
C SER A 16 19.24 -8.34 -35.27
N LEU A 17 20.19 -9.22 -34.90
CA LEU A 17 20.59 -9.43 -33.50
C LEU A 17 21.47 -8.31 -32.95
N SER A 18 22.27 -7.63 -33.79
CA SER A 18 23.11 -6.51 -33.37
C SER A 18 22.38 -5.17 -33.30
N LEU A 19 21.21 -5.03 -33.93
CA LEU A 19 20.34 -3.86 -33.80
C LEU A 19 19.43 -3.89 -32.55
N LEU A 20 19.39 -5.02 -31.83
CA LEU A 20 18.76 -5.12 -30.50
C LEU A 20 19.73 -4.80 -29.35
N SER A 21 20.98 -4.47 -29.66
CA SER A 21 21.96 -3.93 -28.71
C SER A 21 21.94 -2.40 -28.73
N ALA A 22 20.75 -1.79 -28.65
CA ALA A 22 20.72 -0.44 -28.10
C ALA A 22 21.41 -0.53 -26.72
N PRO A 23 22.35 0.38 -26.37
CA PRO A 23 22.76 0.45 -24.98
C PRO A 23 21.46 0.57 -24.19
N LEU A 24 21.15 -0.44 -23.36
CA LEU A 24 20.13 -0.29 -22.34
C LEU A 24 20.49 1.05 -21.69
N PRO A 25 19.57 2.04 -21.67
CA PRO A 25 19.85 3.29 -20.97
C PRO A 25 20.36 2.85 -19.61
N ALA A 26 21.60 3.26 -19.28
CA ALA A 26 22.34 2.75 -18.13
C ALA A 26 21.34 2.64 -16.98
N GLN A 27 20.99 1.40 -16.62
CA GLN A 27 19.84 1.11 -15.77
C GLN A 27 19.92 2.07 -14.61
N GLU A 28 18.98 3.01 -14.57
CA GLU A 28 19.00 4.08 -13.60
C GLU A 28 19.15 3.39 -12.25
N LYS A 29 20.21 3.74 -11.52
CA LYS A 29 20.49 3.11 -10.23
C LYS A 29 19.22 3.22 -9.42
N ASP A 30 18.73 2.06 -8.96
CA ASP A 30 17.52 1.93 -8.14
C ASP A 30 17.46 3.11 -7.14
N PRO A 31 16.46 4.01 -7.23
CA PRO A 31 16.38 5.20 -6.39
C PRO A 31 16.44 4.89 -4.89
N LEU A 32 15.99 3.69 -4.48
CA LEU A 32 16.09 3.22 -3.10
C LEU A 32 17.54 3.06 -2.63
N THR A 33 18.52 2.94 -3.55
CA THR A 33 19.95 2.94 -3.21
C THR A 33 20.45 4.31 -2.75
N HIS A 34 19.73 5.37 -3.10
CA HIS A 34 20.04 6.75 -2.77
C HIS A 34 19.24 7.27 -1.56
N ILE A 35 18.34 6.47 -1.00
CA ILE A 35 17.58 6.79 0.20
C ILE A 35 18.28 6.16 1.41
N PRO A 36 18.61 6.93 2.47
CA PRO A 36 19.14 6.39 3.70
C PRO A 36 18.21 5.35 4.33
N PHE A 37 18.77 4.25 4.84
CA PHE A 37 17.97 3.19 5.50
C PHE A 37 17.19 3.65 6.74
N ASP A 38 17.54 4.81 7.32
CA ASP A 38 16.83 5.38 8.46
C ASP A 38 15.61 6.21 8.05
N CYS A 39 15.36 6.40 6.75
CA CYS A 39 14.05 6.83 6.26
C CYS A 39 13.06 5.66 6.37
N ASN A 40 11.99 5.85 7.14
CA ASN A 40 11.04 4.79 7.48
C ASN A 40 9.73 4.88 6.67
N LEU A 41 9.58 5.89 5.83
CA LEU A 41 8.52 5.96 4.86
C LEU A 41 9.06 6.53 3.56
N VAL A 42 8.61 5.97 2.45
CA VAL A 42 8.91 6.46 1.11
C VAL A 42 7.62 6.54 0.33
N VAL A 43 7.39 7.67 -0.32
CA VAL A 43 6.34 7.86 -1.32
C VAL A 43 7.01 8.05 -2.67
N LYS A 44 6.46 7.41 -3.69
CA LYS A 44 6.87 7.53 -5.08
C LYS A 44 5.70 8.02 -5.91
N LEU A 45 5.97 8.97 -6.77
CA LEU A 45 5.12 9.35 -7.88
C LEU A 45 5.88 9.05 -9.17
N SER A 46 5.39 8.10 -9.96
CA SER A 46 5.95 7.81 -11.29
C SER A 46 5.61 8.92 -12.25
N SER A 47 6.60 9.42 -13.01
CA SER A 47 6.44 10.38 -14.11
C SER A 47 5.20 11.30 -13.95
N PRO A 48 5.25 12.35 -13.10
CA PRO A 48 4.08 13.13 -12.68
C PRO A 48 3.11 13.48 -13.81
N GLU A 49 3.64 13.95 -14.94
CA GLU A 49 2.84 14.32 -16.11
C GLU A 49 2.08 13.13 -16.69
N ALA A 50 2.75 11.98 -16.85
CA ALA A 50 2.14 10.78 -17.39
C ALA A 50 1.07 10.22 -16.43
N THR A 51 1.31 10.28 -15.12
CA THR A 51 0.33 9.86 -14.10
C THR A 51 -0.90 10.75 -14.11
N VAL A 52 -0.73 12.08 -14.11
CA VAL A 52 -1.85 13.04 -14.21
C VAL A 52 -2.64 12.83 -15.51
N ASN A 53 -1.96 12.59 -16.63
CA ASN A 53 -2.63 12.30 -17.90
C ASN A 53 -3.46 11.01 -17.84
N ARG A 54 -2.95 9.93 -17.23
CA ARG A 54 -3.71 8.69 -17.03
C ARG A 54 -4.94 8.89 -16.13
N ILE A 55 -4.80 9.66 -15.05
CA ILE A 55 -5.93 10.00 -14.17
C ILE A 55 -6.98 10.80 -14.94
N ARG A 56 -6.56 11.79 -15.74
CA ARG A 56 -7.44 12.60 -16.58
C ARG A 56 -8.19 11.73 -17.59
N GLU A 57 -7.50 10.80 -18.25
CA GLU A 57 -8.13 9.85 -19.18
C GLU A 57 -9.24 9.04 -18.49
N ILE A 58 -8.95 8.41 -17.34
CA ILE A 58 -9.92 7.61 -16.58
C ILE A 58 -11.13 8.44 -16.15
N LEU A 59 -10.90 9.63 -15.58
CA LEU A 59 -11.99 10.48 -15.09
C LEU A 59 -12.86 11.00 -16.24
N SER A 60 -12.25 11.33 -17.39
CA SER A 60 -12.98 11.76 -18.58
C SER A 60 -13.89 10.68 -19.17
N GLU A 61 -13.51 9.40 -19.02
CA GLU A 61 -14.33 8.25 -19.42
C GLU A 61 -15.44 7.93 -18.41
N ALA A 62 -15.21 8.22 -17.12
CA ALA A 62 -16.16 7.91 -16.05
C ALA A 62 -17.35 8.89 -15.98
N SER A 63 -17.11 10.21 -16.03
CA SER A 63 -18.16 11.23 -16.07
C SER A 63 -17.57 12.64 -16.31
N SER A 64 -18.30 13.48 -17.05
CA SER A 64 -17.96 14.92 -17.21
C SER A 64 -17.96 15.68 -15.89
N ASP A 65 -18.74 15.24 -14.90
CA ASP A 65 -18.86 15.91 -13.60
C ASP A 65 -17.64 15.65 -12.70
N LEU A 66 -16.85 14.61 -13.02
CA LEU A 66 -15.58 14.33 -12.35
C LEU A 66 -14.41 15.13 -12.94
N ALA A 67 -14.64 15.90 -14.02
CA ALA A 67 -13.60 16.71 -14.63
C ALA A 67 -13.07 17.82 -13.71
N GLU A 68 -13.91 18.37 -12.83
CA GLU A 68 -13.48 19.36 -11.83
C GLU A 68 -12.54 18.76 -10.77
N PHE A 69 -12.63 17.44 -10.52
CA PHE A 69 -11.70 16.74 -9.63
C PHE A 69 -10.32 16.50 -10.27
N ILE A 70 -10.22 16.57 -11.60
CA ILE A 70 -8.95 16.39 -12.33
C ILE A 70 -7.96 17.49 -11.95
N ASP A 71 -8.42 18.71 -11.75
CA ASP A 71 -7.55 19.86 -11.43
C ASP A 71 -7.12 19.88 -9.95
N LEU A 72 -7.83 19.16 -9.07
CA LEU A 72 -7.45 18.98 -7.66
C LEU A 72 -6.26 18.03 -7.49
N VAL A 73 -6.08 17.09 -8.43
CA VAL A 73 -5.02 16.08 -8.35
C VAL A 73 -3.62 16.74 -8.47
N PRO A 74 -3.31 17.55 -9.49
CA PRO A 74 -2.05 18.30 -9.54
C PRO A 74 -1.86 19.22 -8.34
N ALA A 75 -2.89 19.96 -7.93
CA ALA A 75 -2.80 20.91 -6.81
C ALA A 75 -2.42 20.20 -5.49
N THR A 76 -3.04 19.06 -5.20
CA THR A 76 -2.69 18.27 -4.01
C THR A 76 -1.29 17.65 -4.11
N MET A 77 -0.84 17.27 -5.30
CA MET A 77 0.50 16.73 -5.51
C MET A 77 1.59 17.81 -5.36
N GLU A 78 1.35 19.02 -5.82
CA GLU A 78 2.27 20.16 -5.69
C GLU A 78 2.50 20.54 -4.22
N ASP A 79 1.43 20.52 -3.41
CA ASP A 79 1.50 20.72 -1.96
C ASP A 79 2.31 19.62 -1.25
N TRP A 80 2.31 18.39 -1.78
CA TRP A 80 3.05 17.29 -1.16
C TRP A 80 4.56 17.42 -1.31
N PHE A 81 5.04 18.05 -2.40
CA PHE A 81 6.46 18.16 -2.71
C PHE A 81 7.08 19.53 -2.36
N TYR A 82 6.28 20.48 -1.83
CA TYR A 82 6.68 21.86 -1.56
C TYR A 82 7.40 22.53 -2.75
N ASN A 83 6.97 22.20 -3.96
CA ASN A 83 7.45 22.81 -5.20
C ASN A 83 6.25 23.03 -6.13
N PRO A 84 5.58 24.20 -6.02
CA PRO A 84 4.43 24.54 -6.85
C PRO A 84 4.76 24.38 -8.34
N GLY A 85 3.87 23.72 -9.09
CA GLY A 85 4.06 23.42 -10.51
C GLY A 85 5.24 22.50 -10.86
N MET A 86 5.92 21.89 -9.88
CA MET A 86 7.11 21.04 -10.10
C MET A 86 8.22 21.76 -10.91
N ALA A 87 8.40 23.06 -10.67
CA ALA A 87 9.34 23.88 -11.43
C ALA A 87 10.78 23.35 -11.33
N GLY A 88 11.50 23.33 -12.46
CA GLY A 88 12.85 22.77 -12.58
C GLY A 88 12.97 21.26 -12.38
N VAL A 89 11.86 20.51 -12.22
CA VAL A 89 11.84 19.04 -12.15
C VAL A 89 11.58 18.43 -13.53
N ASP A 90 12.21 17.30 -13.82
CA ASP A 90 11.90 16.49 -15.00
C ASP A 90 10.57 15.75 -14.80
N SER A 91 9.51 16.20 -15.46
CA SER A 91 8.15 15.62 -15.37
C SER A 91 8.05 14.20 -15.92
N GLY A 92 9.03 13.76 -16.70
CA GLY A 92 9.15 12.40 -17.21
C GLY A 92 9.80 11.43 -16.23
N ALA A 93 10.49 11.93 -15.20
CA ALA A 93 11.16 11.11 -14.20
C ALA A 93 10.30 10.85 -12.96
N ASP A 94 10.64 9.79 -12.21
CA ASP A 94 10.00 9.50 -10.93
C ASP A 94 10.42 10.54 -9.89
N VAL A 95 9.45 10.92 -9.05
CA VAL A 95 9.62 11.86 -7.93
C VAL A 95 9.39 11.08 -6.65
N TRP A 96 10.28 11.24 -5.68
CA TRP A 96 10.23 10.51 -4.43
C TRP A 96 10.22 11.47 -3.24
N MET A 97 9.52 11.06 -2.18
CA MET A 97 9.62 11.66 -0.87
C MET A 97 10.07 10.58 0.11
N ALA A 98 11.15 10.83 0.84
CA ALA A 98 11.62 10.01 1.93
C ALA A 98 11.35 10.72 3.26
N VAL A 99 10.81 9.99 4.23
CA VAL A 99 10.42 10.53 5.53
C VAL A 99 11.13 9.76 6.63
N ARG A 100 11.71 10.50 7.58
CA ARG A 100 12.33 9.96 8.77
C ARG A 100 11.51 10.34 9.99
N PHE A 101 11.08 9.33 10.75
CA PHE A 101 10.38 9.53 12.02
C PHE A 101 11.38 9.41 13.17
N ARG A 102 11.27 10.30 14.15
CA ARG A 102 12.03 10.23 15.40
C ARG A 102 11.09 10.50 16.56
N SER A 103 11.22 9.74 17.64
CA SER A 103 10.42 9.93 18.85
C SER A 103 10.60 11.35 19.39
N GLY A 104 9.47 12.01 19.69
CA GLY A 104 9.44 13.37 20.23
C GLY A 104 9.81 14.49 19.24
N HIS A 105 9.89 14.20 17.94
CA HIS A 105 10.20 15.19 16.91
C HIS A 105 9.22 15.11 15.73
N ASP A 106 9.02 16.25 15.06
CA ASP A 106 8.25 16.29 13.82
C ASP A 106 8.93 15.44 12.72
N PRO A 107 8.15 14.77 11.85
CA PRO A 107 8.71 13.99 10.75
C PRO A 107 9.56 14.85 9.81
N GLU A 108 10.78 14.41 9.56
CA GLU A 108 11.67 15.09 8.60
C GLU A 108 11.45 14.51 7.21
N ARG A 109 11.39 15.37 6.20
CA ARG A 109 11.04 14.99 4.83
C ARG A 109 12.13 15.44 3.88
N ALA A 110 12.58 14.55 3.02
CA ALA A 110 13.46 14.86 1.90
C ALA A 110 12.78 14.48 0.60
N PHE A 111 12.88 15.35 -0.38
CA PHE A 111 12.37 15.12 -1.73
C PHE A 111 13.53 14.78 -2.64
N ILE A 112 13.37 13.75 -3.45
CA ILE A 112 14.40 13.24 -4.36
C ILE A 112 13.83 13.30 -5.77
N VAL A 113 14.40 14.16 -6.60
CA VAL A 113 13.89 14.47 -7.93
C VAL A 113 15.02 14.46 -8.95
N VAL A 114 14.70 14.22 -10.22
CA VAL A 114 15.60 14.55 -11.32
C VAL A 114 15.34 15.99 -11.70
N ALA A 115 16.36 16.85 -11.61
CA ALA A 115 16.22 18.25 -11.98
C ALA A 115 16.41 18.41 -13.51
N SER A 116 15.44 19.02 -14.18
CA SER A 116 15.56 19.49 -15.57
C SER A 116 16.29 20.84 -15.62
N ASP A 117 16.03 21.71 -14.64
CA ASP A 117 16.76 22.96 -14.38
C ASP A 117 16.97 23.11 -12.87
N SER A 118 18.22 22.91 -12.42
CA SER A 118 18.54 22.98 -11.00
C SER A 118 18.41 24.38 -10.41
N LYS A 119 18.57 25.43 -11.21
CA LYS A 119 18.46 26.81 -10.73
C LYS A 119 16.99 27.15 -10.51
N GLU A 120 16.15 26.83 -11.48
CA GLU A 120 14.69 27.02 -11.35
C GLU A 120 14.13 26.22 -10.17
N LEU A 121 14.56 24.96 -10.01
CA LEU A 121 14.18 24.13 -8.86
C LEU A 121 14.53 24.79 -7.52
N MET A 122 15.75 25.30 -7.37
CA MET A 122 16.20 25.96 -6.14
C MET A 122 15.44 27.26 -5.87
N GLU A 123 15.17 28.05 -6.92
CA GLU A 123 14.39 29.29 -6.81
C GLU A 123 12.93 29.02 -6.42
N ALA A 124 12.31 27.97 -6.96
CA ALA A 124 10.91 27.62 -6.70
C ALA A 124 10.67 27.03 -5.30
N VAL A 125 11.60 26.18 -4.82
CA VAL A 125 11.52 25.55 -3.50
C VAL A 125 11.85 26.55 -2.38
N GLY A 126 12.78 27.48 -2.63
CA GLY A 126 13.13 28.57 -1.71
C GLY A 126 14.30 28.29 -0.76
N GLU A 127 14.72 29.33 -0.05
CA GLU A 127 15.96 29.36 0.72
C GLU A 127 15.93 28.56 2.04
N THR A 128 14.76 28.14 2.51
CA THR A 128 14.62 27.33 3.74
C THR A 128 15.10 25.89 3.56
N PHE A 129 15.28 25.45 2.32
CA PHE A 129 15.70 24.10 2.00
C PHE A 129 17.21 24.00 1.81
N THR A 130 17.77 22.91 2.31
CA THR A 130 19.14 22.48 2.01
C THR A 130 19.12 21.48 0.87
N PHE A 131 20.09 21.56 -0.04
CA PHE A 131 20.18 20.73 -1.24
C PHE A 131 21.40 19.82 -1.23
N TYR A 132 21.28 18.66 -1.88
CA TYR A 132 22.37 17.75 -2.22
C TYR A 132 22.14 17.12 -3.58
N THR A 133 23.14 17.14 -4.45
CA THR A 133 23.05 16.55 -5.79
C THR A 133 23.99 15.36 -5.92
N ALA A 134 23.46 14.24 -6.42
CA ALA A 134 24.20 13.00 -6.68
C ALA A 134 23.88 12.48 -8.10
N GLY A 135 24.78 12.78 -9.05
CA GLY A 135 24.53 12.46 -10.45
C GLY A 135 23.39 13.33 -11.01
N ARG A 136 22.29 12.71 -11.45
CA ARG A 136 21.10 13.42 -11.95
C ARG A 136 20.06 13.72 -10.87
N TRP A 137 20.21 13.12 -9.69
CA TRP A 137 19.28 13.28 -8.59
C TRP A 137 19.65 14.49 -7.76
N THR A 138 18.66 15.33 -7.49
CA THR A 138 18.71 16.42 -6.52
C THR A 138 17.81 16.05 -5.35
N VAL A 139 18.38 16.10 -4.16
CA VAL A 139 17.70 15.90 -2.89
C VAL A 139 17.56 17.24 -2.19
N TYR A 140 16.38 17.57 -1.70
CA TYR A 140 16.15 18.79 -0.92
C TYR A 140 15.27 18.53 0.31
N SER A 141 15.57 19.24 1.40
CA SER A 141 14.86 19.10 2.69
C SER A 141 15.03 20.37 3.53
N GLU A 142 14.02 20.71 4.34
CA GLU A 142 14.14 21.72 5.40
C GLU A 142 15.00 21.24 6.58
N SER A 143 15.32 19.93 6.65
CA SER A 143 16.23 19.38 7.65
C SER A 143 17.65 19.24 7.08
N PRO A 144 18.61 20.09 7.50
CA PRO A 144 20.00 19.95 7.09
C PRO A 144 20.60 18.61 7.56
N ASP A 145 20.18 18.13 8.73
CA ASP A 145 20.61 16.85 9.30
C ASP A 145 20.23 15.67 8.39
N LEU A 146 19.02 15.71 7.80
CA LEU A 146 18.58 14.69 6.85
C LEU A 146 19.43 14.75 5.57
N ILE A 147 19.70 15.95 5.03
CA ILE A 147 20.58 16.10 3.86
C ILE A 147 21.99 15.57 4.10
N GLU A 148 22.55 15.78 5.29
CA GLU A 148 23.86 15.23 5.66
C GLU A 148 23.87 13.69 5.66
N LEU A 149 22.74 13.03 5.90
CA LEU A 149 22.64 11.58 5.75
C LEU A 149 22.65 11.15 4.29
N PHE A 150 21.91 11.84 3.42
CA PHE A 150 21.95 11.59 1.98
C PHE A 150 23.37 11.75 1.42
N LYS A 151 24.10 12.79 1.85
CA LYS A 151 25.53 12.99 1.51
C LYS A 151 26.39 11.80 1.93
N LYS A 152 26.31 11.39 3.20
CA LYS A 152 27.08 10.26 3.76
C LYS A 152 26.76 8.92 3.10
N LEU A 153 25.53 8.76 2.60
CA LEU A 153 25.13 7.56 1.86
C LEU A 153 25.84 7.48 0.51
N GLY A 154 25.96 8.59 -0.22
CA GLY A 154 26.72 8.67 -1.47
C GLY A 154 28.17 8.20 -1.32
N ASP A 155 28.74 8.40 -0.12
CA ASP A 155 30.11 8.01 0.21
C ASP A 155 30.24 6.56 0.73
N THR A 156 29.13 5.92 1.16
CA THR A 156 29.14 4.59 1.77
C THR A 156 28.13 3.65 1.10
N SER A 157 28.60 2.81 0.16
CA SER A 157 27.84 1.83 -0.64
C SER A 157 27.10 0.72 0.14
N GLY A 158 27.01 0.85 1.47
CA GLY A 158 26.50 -0.13 2.40
C GLY A 158 25.05 0.06 2.83
N ARG A 159 24.53 1.30 2.88
CA ARG A 159 23.40 1.68 3.75
C ARG A 159 22.16 2.23 3.04
N GLY A 160 22.00 1.90 1.77
CA GLY A 160 20.81 2.29 1.00
C GLY A 160 19.58 1.50 1.45
N LEU A 161 18.43 2.14 1.37
CA LEU A 161 17.14 1.59 1.75
C LEU A 161 16.79 0.32 0.95
N ASN A 162 17.28 0.22 -0.28
CA ASN A 162 17.09 -0.94 -1.16
C ASN A 162 17.51 -2.30 -0.55
N LYS A 163 18.39 -2.29 0.47
CA LYS A 163 18.79 -3.52 1.17
C LYS A 163 17.84 -3.94 2.30
N PHE A 164 16.93 -3.06 2.68
CA PHE A 164 16.01 -3.23 3.82
C PHE A 164 14.56 -3.40 3.38
N VAL A 165 14.20 -2.86 2.21
CA VAL A 165 12.89 -3.08 1.59
C VAL A 165 12.76 -4.53 1.17
N ASP A 166 11.68 -5.18 1.58
CA ASP A 166 11.34 -6.53 1.13
C ASP A 166 11.21 -6.56 -0.40
N PRO A 167 11.72 -7.60 -1.10
CA PRO A 167 11.68 -7.66 -2.56
C PRO A 167 10.27 -7.46 -3.16
N HIS A 168 9.23 -7.94 -2.48
CA HIS A 168 7.86 -7.78 -2.96
C HIS A 168 7.39 -6.32 -2.83
N CYS A 169 7.76 -5.64 -1.73
CA CYS A 169 7.51 -4.21 -1.62
C CYS A 169 8.28 -3.38 -2.62
N ALA A 170 9.53 -3.74 -2.93
CA ALA A 170 10.29 -3.07 -3.99
C ALA A 170 9.59 -3.22 -5.35
N GLU A 171 8.98 -4.38 -5.61
CA GLU A 171 8.21 -4.63 -6.82
C GLU A 171 6.91 -3.80 -6.89
N ILE A 172 6.17 -3.71 -5.78
CA ILE A 172 4.95 -2.87 -5.66
C ILE A 172 5.31 -1.40 -5.87
N LEU A 173 6.37 -0.91 -5.23
CA LEU A 173 6.86 0.45 -5.41
C LEU A 173 7.25 0.73 -6.87
N ALA A 174 7.97 -0.20 -7.51
CA ALA A 174 8.45 0.00 -8.87
C ALA A 174 7.32 0.15 -9.88
N ARG A 175 6.22 -0.62 -9.73
CA ARG A 175 5.10 -0.65 -10.68
C ARG A 175 4.07 0.46 -10.50
N GLY A 176 3.97 1.03 -9.29
CA GLY A 176 2.93 1.99 -8.95
C GLY A 176 3.07 3.33 -9.65
N ASP A 177 1.96 3.93 -10.09
CA ASP A 177 1.91 5.33 -10.51
C ASP A 177 2.05 6.25 -9.29
N LEU A 178 1.33 5.91 -8.22
CA LEU A 178 1.57 6.40 -6.87
C LEU A 178 1.87 5.18 -6.01
N ALA A 179 2.96 5.21 -5.26
CA ALA A 179 3.31 4.10 -4.37
C ALA A 179 3.85 4.60 -3.05
N VAL A 180 3.66 3.80 -2.01
CA VAL A 180 4.14 4.06 -0.67
C VAL A 180 4.77 2.80 -0.09
N TRP A 181 5.82 2.98 0.69
CA TRP A 181 6.37 1.96 1.57
C TRP A 181 6.59 2.57 2.95
N VAL A 182 6.33 1.77 3.99
CA VAL A 182 6.46 2.15 5.38
C VAL A 182 7.11 1.02 6.15
N ASP A 183 8.21 1.31 6.86
CA ASP A 183 8.76 0.45 7.91
C ASP A 183 7.92 0.64 9.18
N LEU A 184 6.92 -0.22 9.33
CA LEU A 184 5.99 -0.20 10.45
C LEU A 184 6.68 -0.47 11.79
N GLN A 185 7.82 -1.18 11.82
CA GLN A 185 8.55 -1.39 13.07
C GLN A 185 9.21 -0.11 13.55
N SER A 186 9.84 0.62 12.65
CA SER A 186 10.49 1.89 13.00
C SER A 186 9.47 2.98 13.31
N VAL A 187 8.37 3.06 12.55
CA VAL A 187 7.26 3.99 12.87
C VAL A 187 6.68 3.67 14.25
N ARG A 188 6.40 2.40 14.55
CA ARG A 188 5.92 2.00 15.87
C ARG A 188 6.86 2.40 17.01
N ARG A 189 8.18 2.24 16.82
CA ARG A 189 9.17 2.69 17.82
C ARG A 189 9.19 4.20 17.98
N ALA A 190 9.00 4.95 16.91
CA ALA A 190 8.96 6.42 16.97
C ALA A 190 7.73 6.92 17.74
N TYR A 191 6.60 6.24 17.60
CA TYR A 191 5.31 6.60 18.21
C TYR A 191 4.86 5.66 19.34
N GLN A 192 5.81 5.03 20.05
CA GLN A 192 5.46 4.01 21.04
C GLN A 192 4.64 4.60 22.20
N ASP A 193 4.99 5.81 22.66
CA ASP A 193 4.31 6.47 23.78
C ASP A 193 2.85 6.81 23.42
N GLU A 194 2.60 7.26 22.19
CA GLU A 194 1.26 7.53 21.68
C GLU A 194 0.44 6.26 21.51
N LEU A 195 1.07 5.17 21.07
CA LEU A 195 0.41 3.87 20.95
C LEU A 195 0.07 3.27 22.32
N ASP A 196 0.94 3.45 23.32
CA ASP A 196 0.70 3.01 24.69
C ASP A 196 -0.43 3.83 25.35
N ALA A 197 -0.47 5.15 25.09
CA ALA A 197 -1.56 6.01 25.54
C ALA A 197 -2.91 5.63 24.89
N LEU A 198 -2.91 5.39 23.57
CA LEU A 198 -4.10 4.93 22.84
C LEU A 198 -4.58 3.58 23.37
N LYS A 199 -3.65 2.68 23.71
CA LYS A 199 -3.96 1.38 24.33
C LYS A 199 -4.66 1.55 25.66
N ALA A 200 -4.09 2.36 26.57
CA ALA A 200 -4.68 2.61 27.87
C ALA A 200 -6.08 3.26 27.75
N GLU A 201 -6.25 4.22 26.84
CA GLU A 201 -7.55 4.86 26.61
C GLU A 201 -8.60 3.86 26.09
N ALA A 202 -8.21 3.00 25.15
CA ALA A 202 -9.10 1.99 24.61
C ALA A 202 -9.50 0.94 25.66
N GLU A 203 -8.56 0.51 26.51
CA GLU A 203 -8.83 -0.40 27.64
C GLU A 203 -9.86 0.20 28.59
N ILE A 204 -9.71 1.47 28.98
CA ILE A 204 -10.70 2.18 29.82
C ILE A 204 -12.07 2.23 29.14
N LYS A 205 -12.13 2.59 27.85
CA LYS A 205 -13.41 2.63 27.12
C LYS A 205 -14.08 1.26 27.01
N LEU A 206 -13.30 0.19 26.87
CA LEU A 206 -13.81 -1.18 26.83
C LEU A 206 -14.35 -1.62 28.20
N GLU A 207 -13.70 -1.22 29.30
CA GLU A 207 -14.18 -1.47 30.67
C GLU A 207 -15.48 -0.72 30.99
N GLU A 208 -15.62 0.52 30.49
CA GLU A 208 -16.82 1.34 30.67
C GLU A 208 -17.97 0.96 29.73
N LEU A 209 -17.68 0.25 28.63
CA LEU A 209 -18.64 -0.08 27.58
C LEU A 209 -19.91 -0.76 28.11
N PRO A 210 -19.86 -1.79 28.98
CA PRO A 210 -21.06 -2.44 29.51
C PRO A 210 -22.00 -1.48 30.24
N GLN A 211 -21.46 -0.46 30.91
CA GLN A 211 -22.23 0.51 31.70
C GLN A 211 -22.88 1.58 30.82
N ASN A 212 -22.26 1.89 29.68
CA ASN A 212 -22.70 2.94 28.76
C ASN A 212 -23.59 2.42 27.62
N MET A 213 -23.75 1.10 27.48
CA MET A 213 -24.64 0.54 26.49
C MET A 213 -26.12 0.68 26.90
N PRO A 214 -27.00 1.15 26.00
CA PRO A 214 -28.43 1.09 26.25
C PRO A 214 -28.85 -0.37 26.41
N ASN A 215 -29.64 -0.66 27.44
CA ASN A 215 -30.14 -2.00 27.70
C ASN A 215 -31.08 -2.45 26.55
N GLN A 216 -30.53 -3.12 25.55
CA GLN A 216 -31.26 -3.64 24.39
C GLN A 216 -31.62 -5.12 24.60
N GLY A 217 -32.53 -5.41 25.54
CA GLY A 217 -33.13 -6.74 25.70
C GLY A 217 -32.19 -7.83 26.23
N ASN A 218 -32.18 -9.00 25.56
CA ASN A 218 -31.48 -10.25 25.97
C ASN A 218 -29.97 -10.25 25.68
N ILE A 219 -29.39 -9.12 25.32
CA ILE A 219 -27.98 -9.03 24.94
C ILE A 219 -27.16 -8.64 26.17
N ASP A 220 -26.20 -9.47 26.55
CA ASP A 220 -25.30 -9.22 27.66
C ASP A 220 -24.21 -8.18 27.29
N PRO A 221 -24.24 -6.96 27.87
CA PRO A 221 -23.26 -5.92 27.56
C PRO A 221 -21.81 -6.30 27.88
N GLU A 222 -21.59 -7.17 28.89
CA GLU A 222 -20.25 -7.65 29.22
C GLU A 222 -19.66 -8.51 28.11
N GLN A 223 -20.51 -9.30 27.44
CA GLN A 223 -20.07 -10.15 26.34
C GLN A 223 -19.78 -9.34 25.07
N ILE A 224 -20.55 -8.27 24.80
CA ILE A 224 -20.21 -7.34 23.72
C ILE A 224 -18.86 -6.66 24.00
N ALA A 225 -18.64 -6.18 25.22
CA ALA A 225 -17.35 -5.58 25.60
C ALA A 225 -16.19 -6.56 25.42
N LYS A 226 -16.37 -7.83 25.81
CA LYS A 226 -15.38 -8.89 25.58
C LYS A 226 -15.10 -9.14 24.09
N MET A 227 -16.13 -9.11 23.24
CA MET A 227 -15.97 -9.24 21.79
C MET A 227 -15.12 -8.10 21.22
N TYR A 228 -15.42 -6.85 21.58
CA TYR A 228 -14.63 -5.69 21.14
C TYR A 228 -13.20 -5.71 21.70
N ALA A 229 -13.02 -6.14 22.95
CA ALA A 229 -11.69 -6.32 23.55
C ALA A 229 -10.86 -7.34 22.75
N GLY A 230 -11.44 -8.48 22.39
CA GLY A 230 -10.74 -9.48 21.57
C GLY A 230 -10.37 -8.97 20.16
N LEU A 231 -11.23 -8.16 19.53
CA LEU A 231 -10.93 -7.51 18.26
C LEU A 231 -9.80 -6.48 18.39
N PHE A 232 -9.81 -5.71 19.48
CA PHE A 232 -8.79 -4.73 19.79
C PHE A 232 -7.43 -5.38 20.09
N GLU A 233 -7.39 -6.42 20.92
CA GLU A 233 -6.19 -7.21 21.17
C GLU A 233 -5.62 -7.82 19.87
N SER A 234 -6.50 -8.32 19.00
CA SER A 234 -6.11 -8.89 17.71
C SER A 234 -5.53 -7.82 16.77
N SER A 235 -6.09 -6.61 16.74
CA SER A 235 -5.57 -5.53 15.91
C SER A 235 -4.24 -4.99 16.45
N GLN A 236 -4.06 -4.93 17.77
CA GLN A 236 -2.77 -4.63 18.39
C GLN A 236 -1.71 -5.66 18.00
N LYS A 237 -2.03 -6.95 18.13
CA LYS A 237 -1.11 -8.02 17.76
C LYS A 237 -0.74 -7.99 16.28
N LEU A 238 -1.71 -7.71 15.41
CA LEU A 238 -1.46 -7.51 13.98
C LEU A 238 -0.46 -6.37 13.76
N LEU A 239 -0.66 -5.23 14.44
CA LEU A 239 0.25 -4.09 14.36
C LEU A 239 1.64 -4.42 14.90
N GLU A 240 1.75 -5.11 16.03
CA GLU A 240 3.01 -5.56 16.64
C GLU A 240 3.80 -6.50 15.73
N ASP A 241 3.10 -7.45 15.11
CA ASP A 241 3.67 -8.46 14.22
C ASP A 241 4.07 -7.90 12.85
N SER A 242 3.44 -6.80 12.43
CA SER A 242 3.69 -6.14 11.14
C SER A 242 5.11 -5.57 11.08
N ARG A 243 5.75 -5.76 9.93
CA ARG A 243 7.12 -5.32 9.65
C ARG A 243 7.15 -4.12 8.73
N ALA A 244 6.51 -4.24 7.58
CA ALA A 244 6.41 -3.18 6.60
C ALA A 244 5.08 -3.24 5.87
N PHE A 245 4.59 -2.09 5.47
CA PHE A 245 3.49 -1.92 4.55
C PHE A 245 4.02 -1.37 3.25
N CYS A 246 3.48 -1.82 2.13
CA CYS A 246 3.62 -1.14 0.85
C CYS A 246 2.29 -1.18 0.12
N GLY A 247 1.98 -0.08 -0.54
CA GLY A 247 0.77 0.07 -1.32
C GLY A 247 1.08 0.80 -2.61
N ASN A 248 0.34 0.52 -3.66
CA ASN A 248 0.37 1.31 -4.87
C ASN A 248 -1.03 1.52 -5.45
N VAL A 249 -1.07 2.51 -6.33
CA VAL A 249 -2.17 2.76 -7.26
C VAL A 249 -1.57 2.73 -8.66
N VAL A 250 -2.19 1.98 -9.56
CA VAL A 250 -1.85 1.97 -10.98
C VAL A 250 -3.08 2.41 -11.77
N PHE A 251 -2.91 3.47 -12.56
CA PHE A 251 -3.95 3.97 -13.44
C PHE A 251 -3.77 3.32 -14.82
N SER A 252 -4.84 2.76 -15.36
CA SER A 252 -4.83 2.14 -16.68
C SER A 252 -6.14 2.41 -17.41
N LYS A 253 -6.17 2.17 -18.73
CA LYS A 253 -7.40 2.22 -19.51
C LYS A 253 -8.47 1.23 -19.02
N GLY A 254 -8.07 0.18 -18.30
CA GLY A 254 -9.00 -0.79 -17.72
C GLY A 254 -9.56 -0.37 -16.35
N GLY A 255 -9.15 0.78 -15.82
CA GLY A 255 -9.51 1.27 -14.49
C GLY A 255 -8.32 1.45 -13.56
N VAL A 256 -8.63 1.57 -12.27
CA VAL A 256 -7.67 1.80 -11.19
C VAL A 256 -7.40 0.49 -10.45
N LEU A 257 -6.13 0.11 -10.40
CA LEU A 257 -5.67 -1.03 -9.60
C LEU A 257 -5.06 -0.53 -8.30
N PHE A 258 -5.43 -1.15 -7.18
CA PHE A 258 -4.78 -0.98 -5.89
C PHE A 258 -4.06 -2.28 -5.53
N ASP A 259 -2.76 -2.22 -5.32
CA ASP A 259 -1.97 -3.35 -4.81
C ASP A 259 -1.44 -2.99 -3.42
N ASN A 260 -1.73 -3.82 -2.43
CA ASN A 260 -1.34 -3.57 -1.05
C ASN A 260 -0.76 -4.84 -0.45
N TYR A 261 0.33 -4.67 0.29
CA TYR A 261 1.03 -5.76 0.94
C TYR A 261 1.51 -5.34 2.32
N VAL A 262 1.30 -6.24 3.28
CA VAL A 262 1.87 -6.14 4.62
C VAL A 262 2.79 -7.34 4.83
N SER A 263 4.04 -7.07 5.16
CA SER A 263 4.96 -8.10 5.65
C SER A 263 4.83 -8.24 7.16
N PHE A 264 4.97 -9.48 7.64
CA PHE A 264 4.89 -9.82 9.05
C PHE A 264 6.18 -10.52 9.51
N SER A 265 6.40 -10.54 10.82
CA SER A 265 7.49 -11.28 11.44
C SER A 265 7.35 -12.78 11.19
N TYR A 266 8.39 -13.42 10.64
CA TYR A 266 8.31 -14.78 10.05
C TYR A 266 7.77 -15.87 11.01
N SER A 267 7.98 -15.71 12.31
CA SER A 267 7.57 -16.63 13.37
C SER A 267 6.33 -16.19 14.15
N SER A 268 5.67 -15.11 13.74
CA SER A 268 4.53 -14.58 14.49
C SER A 268 3.31 -15.48 14.40
N ASP A 269 2.42 -15.36 15.40
CA ASP A 269 1.16 -16.09 15.35
C ASP A 269 0.25 -15.60 14.23
N THR A 270 0.36 -14.31 13.85
CA THR A 270 -0.27 -13.78 12.65
C THR A 270 0.18 -14.55 11.40
N VAL A 271 1.48 -14.76 11.19
CA VAL A 271 1.96 -15.54 10.02
C VAL A 271 1.48 -16.99 10.07
N LYS A 272 1.45 -17.62 11.24
CA LYS A 272 0.91 -18.99 11.39
C LYS A 272 -0.56 -19.04 10.99
N MET A 273 -1.36 -18.06 11.42
CA MET A 273 -2.77 -17.93 11.07
C MET A 273 -2.94 -17.65 9.58
N LEU A 274 -2.21 -16.68 9.01
CA LEU A 274 -2.29 -16.34 7.58
C LEU A 274 -1.89 -17.52 6.68
N LYS A 275 -0.95 -18.38 7.10
CA LYS A 275 -0.59 -19.61 6.37
C LYS A 275 -1.72 -20.64 6.28
N THR A 276 -2.76 -20.51 7.12
CA THR A 276 -3.96 -21.34 7.02
C THR A 276 -4.98 -20.78 6.03
N LEU A 277 -4.82 -19.52 5.60
CA LEU A 277 -5.65 -18.95 4.53
C LEU A 277 -5.38 -19.69 3.23
N ARG A 278 -6.45 -20.14 2.58
CA ARG A 278 -6.39 -20.57 1.19
C ARG A 278 -6.51 -19.33 0.32
N THR A 279 -5.63 -19.20 -0.67
CA THR A 279 -5.78 -18.21 -1.74
C THR A 279 -6.74 -18.74 -2.79
N SER A 280 -7.45 -17.83 -3.45
CA SER A 280 -8.31 -18.16 -4.60
C SER A 280 -7.90 -17.33 -5.81
N ASP A 281 -7.97 -17.96 -6.98
CA ASP A 281 -7.90 -17.27 -8.26
C ASP A 281 -9.28 -16.73 -8.71
N PHE A 282 -10.32 -16.86 -7.88
CA PHE A 282 -11.71 -16.48 -8.15
C PHE A 282 -12.24 -16.99 -9.50
N LYS A 283 -11.93 -18.25 -9.82
CA LYS A 283 -12.36 -18.92 -11.06
C LYS A 283 -13.89 -18.90 -11.15
N GLY A 284 -14.44 -18.06 -12.01
CA GLY A 284 -15.89 -17.85 -12.15
C GLY A 284 -16.32 -16.39 -12.08
N ILE A 285 -15.43 -15.45 -11.70
CA ILE A 285 -15.74 -14.01 -11.80
C ILE A 285 -16.06 -13.60 -13.25
N ASP A 286 -15.44 -14.28 -14.22
CA ASP A 286 -15.67 -14.15 -15.66
C ASP A 286 -17.07 -14.62 -16.11
N LYS A 287 -17.75 -15.41 -15.28
CA LYS A 287 -19.11 -15.90 -15.55
C LYS A 287 -20.19 -14.97 -15.00
N LEU A 288 -19.82 -13.94 -14.23
CA LEU A 288 -20.79 -12.98 -13.71
C LEU A 288 -21.34 -12.11 -14.85
N PRO A 289 -22.62 -11.72 -14.80
CA PRO A 289 -23.22 -10.95 -15.89
C PRO A 289 -22.62 -9.56 -15.96
N GLN A 290 -22.09 -9.17 -17.13
CA GLN A 290 -21.37 -7.91 -17.36
C GLN A 290 -22.16 -6.62 -17.04
N SER A 291 -23.47 -6.71 -16.85
CA SER A 291 -24.35 -5.57 -16.58
C SER A 291 -24.27 -5.02 -15.15
N HIS A 292 -23.55 -5.68 -14.23
CA HIS A 292 -23.47 -5.22 -12.85
C HIS A 292 -22.36 -4.19 -12.65
N LEU A 293 -22.62 -3.21 -11.79
CA LEU A 293 -21.68 -2.13 -11.45
C LEU A 293 -20.52 -2.60 -10.57
N LEU A 294 -20.73 -3.61 -9.74
CA LEU A 294 -19.72 -4.10 -8.79
C LEU A 294 -19.69 -5.63 -8.74
N TYR A 295 -18.48 -6.17 -8.77
CA TYR A 295 -18.19 -7.57 -8.49
C TYR A 295 -17.22 -7.65 -7.33
N PHE A 296 -17.44 -8.60 -6.43
CA PHE A 296 -16.48 -8.88 -5.36
C PHE A 296 -16.26 -10.39 -5.21
N GLY A 297 -15.00 -10.76 -5.04
CA GLY A 297 -14.56 -12.09 -4.66
C GLY A 297 -14.03 -12.06 -3.24
N ALA A 298 -14.44 -13.03 -2.42
CA ALA A 298 -13.89 -13.20 -1.08
C ALA A 298 -13.36 -14.62 -0.92
N SER A 299 -12.10 -14.73 -0.51
CA SER A 299 -11.46 -15.99 -0.11
C SER A 299 -10.75 -15.75 1.22
N GLY A 300 -10.88 -16.69 2.14
CA GLY A 300 -10.39 -16.56 3.50
C GLY A 300 -10.63 -17.82 4.34
N ILE A 301 -10.37 -17.75 5.65
CA ILE A 301 -10.68 -18.83 6.60
C ILE A 301 -12.16 -18.72 6.97
N THR A 302 -13.04 -19.04 6.01
CA THR A 302 -14.50 -18.96 6.14
C THR A 302 -15.02 -19.78 7.32
N ASP A 303 -14.37 -20.91 7.64
CA ASP A 303 -14.63 -21.73 8.82
C ASP A 303 -14.30 -21.00 10.13
N LEU A 304 -13.22 -20.21 10.18
CA LEU A 304 -12.89 -19.37 11.35
C LEU A 304 -13.86 -18.19 11.47
N CYS A 305 -14.16 -17.51 10.37
CA CYS A 305 -15.14 -16.41 10.36
C CYS A 305 -16.52 -16.91 10.79
N MET A 306 -16.93 -18.09 10.32
CA MET A 306 -18.21 -18.69 10.69
C MET A 306 -18.17 -19.18 12.14
N LYS A 307 -17.08 -19.82 12.61
CA LYS A 307 -16.90 -20.17 14.03
C LYS A 307 -17.04 -18.94 14.92
N TRP A 308 -16.33 -17.86 14.58
CA TRP A 308 -16.36 -16.61 15.31
C TRP A 308 -17.77 -15.99 15.30
N GLY A 309 -18.40 -15.88 14.12
CA GLY A 309 -19.76 -15.37 13.98
C GLY A 309 -20.79 -16.21 14.74
N MET A 310 -20.66 -17.53 14.71
CA MET A 310 -21.55 -18.42 15.46
C MET A 310 -21.32 -18.34 16.96
N GLN A 311 -20.07 -18.30 17.43
CA GLN A 311 -19.75 -18.09 18.85
C GLN A 311 -20.37 -16.78 19.37
N ASN A 312 -20.26 -15.68 18.61
CA ASN A 312 -20.86 -14.41 18.98
C ASN A 312 -22.39 -14.41 18.85
N SER A 313 -22.96 -15.17 17.92
CA SER A 313 -24.42 -15.30 17.81
C SER A 313 -25.02 -16.14 18.94
N ALA A 314 -24.32 -17.17 19.41
CA ALA A 314 -24.73 -18.02 20.53
C ALA A 314 -24.90 -17.24 21.84
N VAL A 315 -24.15 -16.15 22.00
CA VAL A 315 -24.24 -15.21 23.12
C VAL A 315 -25.59 -14.48 23.15
N MET A 316 -26.22 -14.28 21.98
CA MET A 316 -27.50 -13.58 21.85
C MET A 316 -28.72 -14.48 22.12
N ILE A 317 -28.48 -15.78 22.33
CA ILE A 317 -29.53 -16.78 22.55
C ILE A 317 -29.69 -17.00 24.05
N SER A 318 -30.74 -16.43 24.62
CA SER A 318 -31.07 -16.53 26.05
C SER A 318 -31.77 -17.84 26.44
N ASP A 319 -32.40 -18.53 25.49
CA ASP A 319 -33.06 -19.81 25.72
C ASP A 319 -32.06 -20.97 25.63
N GLU A 320 -31.91 -21.76 26.70
CA GLU A 320 -30.92 -22.85 26.77
C GLU A 320 -31.17 -23.96 25.74
N ALA A 321 -32.43 -24.24 25.40
CA ALA A 321 -32.77 -25.26 24.41
C ALA A 321 -32.42 -24.79 22.98
N ALA A 322 -32.69 -23.52 22.67
CA ALA A 322 -32.28 -22.89 21.43
C ALA A 322 -30.75 -22.78 21.34
N LYS A 323 -30.06 -22.46 22.44
CA LYS A 323 -28.60 -22.42 22.50
C LYS A 323 -27.97 -23.78 22.24
N LYS A 324 -28.48 -24.83 22.87
CA LYS A 324 -28.02 -26.21 22.62
C LYS A 324 -28.26 -26.65 21.16
N THR A 325 -29.40 -26.26 20.58
CA THR A 325 -29.71 -26.54 19.17
C THR A 325 -28.76 -25.77 18.25
N PHE A 326 -28.46 -24.52 18.59
CA PHE A 326 -27.51 -23.68 17.87
C PHE A 326 -26.08 -24.24 17.93
N ASP A 327 -25.61 -24.69 19.10
CA ASP A 327 -24.29 -25.29 19.27
C ASP A 327 -24.14 -26.57 18.42
N GLN A 328 -25.18 -27.41 18.38
CA GLN A 328 -25.22 -28.60 17.52
C GLN A 328 -25.18 -28.25 16.03
N ALA A 329 -25.94 -27.23 15.59
CA ALA A 329 -25.90 -26.75 14.22
C ALA A 329 -24.53 -26.16 13.85
N SER A 330 -23.92 -25.44 14.79
CA SER A 330 -22.57 -24.87 14.66
C SER A 330 -21.52 -25.95 14.46
N GLU A 331 -21.51 -27.02 15.26
CA GLU A 331 -20.57 -28.15 15.09
C GLU A 331 -20.68 -28.78 13.70
N VAL A 332 -21.90 -28.97 13.18
CA VAL A 332 -22.12 -29.52 11.83
C VAL A 332 -21.60 -28.56 10.75
N LEU A 333 -21.94 -27.27 10.85
CA LEU A 333 -21.53 -26.26 9.88
C LEU A 333 -20.01 -26.07 9.84
N THR A 334 -19.35 -26.07 11.00
CA THR A 334 -17.89 -25.95 11.08
C THR A 334 -17.12 -27.16 10.54
N GLY A 335 -17.79 -28.30 10.38
CA GLY A 335 -17.26 -29.48 9.70
C GLY A 335 -17.35 -29.43 8.17
N LEU A 336 -18.04 -28.44 7.59
CA LEU A 336 -18.16 -28.26 6.15
C LEU A 336 -16.95 -27.49 5.60
N GLY A 337 -16.39 -27.98 4.50
CA GLY A 337 -15.39 -27.24 3.72
C GLY A 337 -16.09 -26.21 2.84
N PHE A 338 -15.89 -24.93 3.12
CA PHE A 338 -16.38 -23.86 2.27
C PHE A 338 -15.37 -23.60 1.13
N GLY A 339 -15.89 -23.52 -0.09
CA GLY A 339 -15.13 -23.09 -1.25
C GLY A 339 -15.04 -21.57 -1.35
N ASP A 340 -14.55 -21.10 -2.48
CA ASP A 340 -14.48 -19.67 -2.78
C ASP A 340 -15.88 -19.08 -2.98
N MET A 341 -16.07 -17.83 -2.54
CA MET A 341 -17.31 -17.10 -2.72
C MET A 341 -17.09 -15.95 -3.70
N THR A 342 -17.94 -15.90 -4.71
CA THR A 342 -17.96 -14.84 -5.72
C THR A 342 -19.38 -14.32 -5.84
N VAL A 343 -19.55 -13.00 -5.76
CA VAL A 343 -20.86 -12.33 -5.75
C VAL A 343 -20.84 -11.13 -6.71
N SER A 344 -21.97 -10.90 -7.39
CA SER A 344 -22.23 -9.68 -8.16
C SER A 344 -23.33 -8.86 -7.46
N MET A 345 -23.19 -7.54 -7.47
CA MET A 345 -24.18 -6.63 -6.91
C MET A 345 -24.56 -5.57 -7.95
N ASP A 346 -25.86 -5.35 -8.09
CA ASP A 346 -26.38 -4.23 -8.87
C ASP A 346 -26.67 -3.08 -7.91
N ILE A 347 -26.21 -1.88 -8.25
CA ILE A 347 -26.50 -0.67 -7.48
C ILE A 347 -27.55 0.09 -8.29
N GLY A 348 -28.80 -0.33 -8.15
CA GLY A 348 -29.92 0.36 -8.79
C GLY A 348 -30.16 1.73 -8.16
N ALA A 349 -30.37 2.75 -8.99
CA ALA A 349 -31.18 3.89 -8.54
C ALA A 349 -32.60 3.38 -8.25
N PRO A 350 -33.31 3.91 -7.23
CA PRO A 350 -34.71 3.58 -7.03
C PRO A 350 -35.47 3.95 -8.32
N GLU A 351 -36.18 2.98 -8.90
CA GLU A 351 -37.16 3.24 -9.98
C GLU A 351 -38.29 4.15 -9.51
#